data_AF-A0A1X7URE4-F1
#
_entry.id   AF-A0A1X7URE4-F1
#
_cell.length_a   1.000
_cell.length_b   1.000
_cell.length_c   1.000
_cell.angle_alpha   90.00
_cell.angle_beta   90.00
_cell.angle_gamma   90.00
#
_symmetry.space_group_name_H-M   'P 1'
#
loop_
_entity.id
_entity.type
_entity.pdbx_description
1 polymer ?
#
loop_
_entity_poly.entity_id
_entity_poly.type
_entity_poly.pdbx_seq_one_letter_code
_entity_poly.pdbx_strand_id
1 'polypeptide(L)'
;DGLKVLDFFMKKKTDQINNKVNVACIPVGLHKPFPSNSLQLMVQAGAKGSTVNCMQISCLLGQIELEGRRPPIMLSGRSLPTFLPYDTTPRSDQCSGFVDGRFLTGVRPPEFFLHAMAGREGLVDTAVKTSRSGYLQRCLVKHLEGITVNYDLTVRDSDTSVLQFLHVSLLVWLILAVEGLELVSCTVEGGGGAVLSDR
;
A
#
# COMPACT_ATOMS: atom_id res chain seq x y z
N ASP A 1 -0.41 -11.18 23.91
CA ASP A 1 0.01 -9.88 23.35
C ASP A 1 1.51 -9.56 23.38
N GLY A 2 2.34 -10.24 24.19
CA GLY A 2 3.79 -9.97 24.24
C GLY A 2 4.58 -10.21 22.93
N LEU A 3 4.16 -11.16 22.09
CA LEU A 3 4.85 -11.48 20.82
C LEU A 3 4.77 -10.32 19.81
N LYS A 4 3.60 -9.67 19.71
CA LYS A 4 3.39 -8.49 18.84
C LYS A 4 4.26 -7.31 19.26
N VAL A 5 4.44 -7.12 20.56
CA VAL A 5 5.30 -6.07 21.11
C VAL A 5 6.76 -6.33 20.75
N LEU A 6 7.21 -7.59 20.84
CA LEU A 6 8.56 -7.98 20.42
C LEU A 6 8.77 -7.77 18.91
N ASP A 7 7.78 -8.14 18.09
CA ASP A 7 7.79 -7.90 16.64
C ASP A 7 7.96 -6.40 16.33
N PHE A 8 7.21 -5.56 17.02
CA PHE A 8 7.28 -4.10 16.86
C PHE A 8 8.66 -3.53 17.24
N PHE A 9 9.24 -3.97 18.36
CA PHE A 9 10.59 -3.53 18.76
C PHE A 9 11.66 -3.94 17.75
N MET A 10 11.55 -5.14 17.20
CA MET A 10 12.48 -5.63 16.19
C MET A 10 12.32 -4.86 14.89
N LYS A 11 11.09 -4.65 14.42
CA LYS A 11 10.79 -3.82 13.25
C LYS A 11 11.40 -2.42 13.37
N LYS A 12 11.21 -1.76 14.53
CA LYS A 12 11.79 -0.43 14.78
C LYS A 12 13.32 -0.42 14.67
N LYS A 13 14.01 -1.45 15.18
CA LYS A 13 15.47 -1.56 15.04
C LYS A 13 15.89 -1.82 13.60
N THR A 14 15.19 -2.71 12.91
CA THR A 14 15.47 -3.05 11.52
C THR A 14 15.26 -1.86 10.59
N ASP A 15 14.19 -1.10 10.78
CA ASP A 15 13.90 0.12 10.00
C ASP A 15 14.99 1.17 10.18
N GLN A 16 15.56 1.31 11.39
CA GLN A 16 16.69 2.20 11.63
C GLN A 16 17.93 1.77 10.84
N ILE A 17 18.22 0.47 10.76
CA ILE A 17 19.33 -0.06 9.97
C ILE A 17 19.07 0.20 8.48
N ASN A 18 17.85 -0.09 8.03
CA ASN A 18 17.43 0.11 6.65
C ASN A 18 17.63 1.58 6.21
N ASN A 19 17.14 2.52 7.03
CA ASN A 19 17.30 3.95 6.77
C ASN A 19 18.77 4.40 6.74
N LYS A 20 19.62 3.88 7.63
CA LYS A 20 21.07 4.17 7.60
C LYS A 20 21.72 3.70 6.31
N VAL A 21 21.39 2.49 5.85
CA VAL A 21 21.90 1.96 4.58
C VAL A 21 21.38 2.79 3.40
N ASN A 22 20.12 3.22 3.42
CA ASN A 22 19.54 4.05 2.36
C ASN A 22 20.32 5.36 2.18
N VAL A 23 20.55 6.08 3.29
CA VAL A 23 21.28 7.35 3.32
C VAL A 23 22.73 7.18 2.88
N ALA A 24 23.38 6.06 3.22
CA ALA A 24 24.77 5.80 2.85
C ALA A 24 24.92 5.44 1.36
N CYS A 25 24.02 4.63 0.81
CA CYS A 25 24.18 4.07 -0.54
C CYS A 25 23.57 4.95 -1.65
N ILE A 26 22.48 5.66 -1.38
CA ILE A 26 21.77 6.50 -2.36
C ILE A 26 21.75 7.94 -1.83
N PRO A 27 22.29 8.96 -2.54
CA PRO A 27 22.72 8.98 -3.94
C PRO A 27 24.23 8.80 -4.20
N VAL A 28 25.09 8.87 -3.18
CA VAL A 28 26.56 8.99 -3.35
C VAL A 28 27.23 7.64 -3.63
N GLY A 29 26.68 6.53 -3.13
CA GLY A 29 27.27 5.19 -3.27
C GLY A 29 26.99 4.48 -4.60
N LEU A 30 26.37 5.15 -5.57
CA LEU A 30 26.02 4.57 -6.87
C LEU A 30 27.21 4.64 -7.84
N HIS A 31 27.53 3.51 -8.47
CA HIS A 31 28.60 3.46 -9.49
C HIS A 31 28.33 4.38 -10.69
N LYS A 32 27.05 4.58 -11.04
CA LYS A 32 26.62 5.55 -12.04
C LYS A 32 25.74 6.61 -11.35
N PRO A 33 26.20 7.86 -11.22
CA PRO A 33 25.38 8.92 -10.68
C PRO A 33 24.33 9.38 -11.68
N PHE A 34 23.29 10.02 -11.17
CA PHE A 34 22.36 10.81 -11.99
C PHE A 34 23.13 11.92 -12.73
N PRO A 35 22.86 12.21 -14.03
CA PRO A 35 21.76 11.76 -14.89
C PRO A 35 22.03 10.50 -15.73
N SER A 36 23.23 9.91 -15.64
CA SER A 36 23.63 8.77 -16.48
C SER A 36 22.95 7.43 -16.11
N ASN A 37 22.30 7.37 -14.95
CA ASN A 37 21.63 6.19 -14.44
C ASN A 37 20.15 6.17 -14.87
N SER A 38 19.82 5.33 -15.86
CA SER A 38 18.45 5.20 -16.39
C SER A 38 17.44 4.70 -15.35
N LEU A 39 17.87 3.88 -14.37
CA LEU A 39 16.98 3.38 -13.32
C LEU A 39 16.57 4.52 -12.37
N GLN A 40 17.52 5.38 -11.99
CA GLN A 40 17.22 6.55 -11.17
C GLN A 40 16.40 7.59 -11.93
N LEU A 41 16.70 7.79 -13.23
CA LEU A 41 15.92 8.67 -14.10
C LEU A 41 14.45 8.23 -14.19
N MET A 42 14.19 6.93 -14.39
CA MET A 42 12.84 6.37 -14.47
C MET A 42 12.01 6.61 -13.20
N VAL A 43 12.65 6.47 -12.04
CA VAL A 43 11.99 6.69 -10.73
C VAL A 43 11.79 8.18 -10.45
N GLN A 44 12.79 9.03 -10.72
CA GLN A 44 12.67 10.48 -10.52
C GLN A 44 11.68 11.15 -11.48
N ALA A 45 11.57 10.65 -12.71
CA ALA A 45 10.58 11.11 -13.68
C ALA A 45 9.15 10.61 -13.38
N GLY A 46 8.96 9.74 -12.37
CA GLY A 46 7.66 9.14 -12.05
C GLY A 46 7.13 8.18 -13.10
N ALA A 47 7.96 7.76 -14.07
CA ALA A 47 7.54 6.90 -15.16
C ALA A 47 7.21 5.49 -14.67
N LYS A 48 8.13 4.86 -13.92
CA LYS A 48 7.91 3.53 -13.34
C LYS A 48 8.86 3.27 -12.18
N GLY A 49 8.33 2.61 -11.15
CA GLY A 49 9.10 2.21 -9.98
C GLY A 49 9.23 3.32 -8.93
N SER A 50 9.63 2.91 -7.74
CA SER A 50 9.78 3.78 -6.57
C SER A 50 11.22 3.77 -6.06
N THR A 51 11.52 4.68 -5.15
CA THR A 51 12.81 4.71 -4.43
C THR A 51 13.06 3.42 -3.64
N VAL A 52 11.99 2.77 -3.16
CA VAL A 52 12.05 1.44 -2.52
C VAL A 52 12.57 0.38 -3.49
N ASN A 53 12.14 0.42 -4.76
CA ASN A 53 12.63 -0.55 -5.75
C ASN A 53 14.12 -0.35 -6.03
N CYS A 54 14.58 0.90 -6.14
CA CYS A 54 16.02 1.21 -6.29
C CYS A 54 16.83 0.62 -5.12
N MET A 55 16.29 0.76 -3.91
CA MET A 55 16.89 0.28 -2.68
C MET A 55 16.98 -1.25 -2.63
N GLN A 56 15.90 -1.96 -2.97
CA GLN A 56 15.89 -3.43 -2.98
C GLN A 56 16.84 -4.02 -4.04
N ILE A 57 17.01 -3.32 -5.16
CA ILE A 57 17.94 -3.73 -6.22
C ILE A 57 19.39 -3.51 -5.79
N SER A 58 19.71 -2.34 -5.23
CA SER A 58 21.10 -1.89 -5.03
C SER A 58 21.67 -2.14 -3.64
N CYS A 59 20.82 -2.06 -2.61
CA CYS A 59 21.23 -2.04 -1.20
C CYS A 59 20.90 -3.34 -0.48
N LEU A 60 19.63 -3.53 -0.10
CA LEU A 60 19.13 -4.70 0.62
C LEU A 60 17.60 -4.80 0.48
N LEU A 61 17.06 -6.01 0.61
CA LEU A 61 15.63 -6.31 0.53
C LEU A 61 14.85 -5.81 1.76
N GLY A 62 15.43 -5.97 2.94
CA GLY A 62 14.86 -5.50 4.20
C GLY A 62 14.06 -6.57 4.94
N GLN A 63 13.20 -6.11 5.85
CA GLN A 63 12.35 -6.99 6.64
C GLN A 63 11.19 -7.51 5.78
N ILE A 64 11.04 -8.83 5.74
CA ILE A 64 9.88 -9.49 5.16
C ILE A 64 8.78 -9.58 6.23
N GLU A 65 7.58 -9.18 5.86
CA GLU A 65 6.38 -9.27 6.67
C GLU A 65 5.35 -10.16 5.96
N LEU A 66 4.70 -11.02 6.74
CA LEU A 66 3.58 -11.86 6.33
C LEU A 66 2.35 -11.45 7.16
N GLU A 67 1.28 -10.99 6.51
CA GLU A 67 0.05 -10.50 7.17
C GLU A 67 0.31 -9.42 8.25
N GLY A 68 1.34 -8.59 8.05
CA GLY A 68 1.78 -7.57 9.02
C GLY A 68 2.51 -8.13 10.25
N ARG A 69 2.91 -9.39 10.23
CA ARG A 69 3.71 -10.06 11.25
C ARG A 69 5.00 -10.60 10.65
N ARG A 70 5.92 -11.05 11.49
CA ARG A 70 7.13 -11.75 11.02
C ARG A 70 6.78 -13.18 10.59
N PRO A 71 7.64 -13.83 9.77
CA PRO A 71 7.41 -15.20 9.36
C PRO A 71 7.11 -16.12 10.56
N PRO A 72 6.06 -16.95 10.47
CA PRO A 72 5.64 -17.77 11.60
C PRO A 72 6.71 -18.82 11.92
N ILE A 73 6.94 -19.01 13.21
CA ILE A 73 7.84 -20.04 13.71
C ILE A 73 7.05 -21.36 13.77
N MET A 74 7.65 -22.45 13.28
CA MET A 74 7.07 -23.78 13.36
C MET A 74 7.04 -24.28 14.82
N LEU A 75 6.27 -25.33 15.09
CA LEU A 75 6.18 -25.94 16.43
C LEU A 75 7.55 -26.40 16.99
N SER A 76 8.51 -26.67 16.10
CA SER A 76 9.90 -27.00 16.43
C SER A 76 10.74 -25.80 16.90
N GLY A 77 10.17 -24.59 16.94
CA GLY A 77 10.89 -23.36 17.31
C GLY A 77 11.78 -22.80 16.20
N ARG A 78 11.59 -23.26 14.95
CA ARG A 78 12.39 -22.88 13.76
C ARG A 78 11.49 -22.27 12.69
N SER A 79 11.96 -21.28 11.93
CA SER A 79 11.23 -20.79 10.74
C SER A 79 11.51 -21.64 9.49
N LEU A 80 12.76 -22.11 9.34
CA LEU A 80 13.19 -23.03 8.29
C LEU A 80 14.01 -24.19 8.88
N PRO A 81 14.01 -25.38 8.25
CA PRO A 81 14.81 -26.51 8.71
C PRO A 81 16.32 -26.25 8.78
N THR A 82 16.80 -25.27 8.00
CA THR A 82 18.19 -24.83 7.95
C THR A 82 18.65 -24.09 9.19
N PHE A 83 17.72 -23.56 10.00
CA PHE A 83 18.03 -22.78 11.19
C PHE A 83 17.97 -23.63 12.47
N LEU A 84 18.76 -23.22 13.47
CA LEU A 84 18.67 -23.77 14.82
C LEU A 84 17.39 -23.27 15.50
N PRO A 85 16.82 -24.07 16.42
CA PRO A 85 15.62 -23.69 17.14
C PRO A 85 15.93 -22.51 18.07
N TYR A 86 15.09 -21.48 18.05
CA TYR A 86 15.20 -20.28 18.90
C TYR A 86 16.54 -19.53 18.81
N ASP A 87 17.25 -19.63 17.69
CA ASP A 87 18.50 -18.91 17.49
C ASP A 87 18.25 -17.39 17.46
N THR A 88 19.04 -16.62 18.20
CA THR A 88 18.97 -15.15 18.34
C THR A 88 20.15 -14.42 17.69
N THR A 89 21.05 -15.14 17.02
CA THR A 89 22.19 -14.54 16.33
C THR A 89 21.78 -13.54 15.23
N PRO A 90 22.62 -12.54 14.89
CA PRO A 90 22.37 -11.60 13.78
C PRO A 90 22.52 -12.25 12.39
N ARG A 91 22.61 -13.58 12.31
CA ARG A 91 22.38 -14.37 11.10
C ARG A 91 21.03 -15.10 11.16
N SER A 92 20.50 -15.32 12.37
CA SER A 92 19.16 -15.82 12.62
C SER A 92 18.11 -14.70 12.66
N ASP A 93 18.48 -13.43 12.57
CA ASP A 93 17.55 -12.38 12.15
C ASP A 93 16.96 -12.67 10.75
N GLN A 94 17.64 -13.45 9.90
CA GLN A 94 17.08 -14.09 8.71
C GLN A 94 16.02 -15.15 9.03
N CYS A 95 16.16 -15.86 10.15
CA CYS A 95 15.09 -16.74 10.69
C CYS A 95 13.86 -15.89 11.06
N SER A 96 14.06 -14.62 11.42
CA SER A 96 13.01 -13.64 11.71
C SER A 96 12.53 -12.83 10.50
N GLY A 97 13.04 -13.11 9.30
CA GLY A 97 12.60 -12.51 8.04
C GLY A 97 13.38 -11.27 7.57
N PHE A 98 14.51 -10.90 8.19
CA PHE A 98 15.36 -9.82 7.68
C PHE A 98 16.32 -10.33 6.61
N VAL A 99 16.31 -9.73 5.43
CA VAL A 99 17.18 -10.11 4.30
C VAL A 99 18.19 -9.01 4.02
N ASP A 100 19.47 -9.30 4.26
CA ASP A 100 20.61 -8.42 3.95
C ASP A 100 20.99 -8.46 2.46
N GLY A 101 20.55 -9.49 1.75
CA GLY A 101 20.79 -9.69 0.33
C GLY A 101 20.09 -8.64 -0.54
N ARG A 102 20.63 -8.43 -1.73
CA ARG A 102 20.13 -7.49 -2.74
C ARG A 102 19.94 -8.19 -4.07
N PHE A 103 19.00 -7.72 -4.89
CA PHE A 103 18.74 -8.36 -6.18
C PHE A 103 19.94 -8.30 -7.14
N LEU A 104 20.80 -7.27 -7.03
CA LEU A 104 21.97 -7.14 -7.89
C LEU A 104 23.00 -8.27 -7.72
N THR A 105 23.24 -8.73 -6.48
CA THR A 105 24.22 -9.80 -6.19
C THR A 105 23.59 -11.17 -5.95
N GLY A 106 22.26 -11.25 -6.01
CA GLY A 106 21.51 -12.44 -5.64
C GLY A 106 21.28 -12.58 -4.14
N VAL A 107 20.37 -13.49 -3.81
CA VAL A 107 19.82 -13.73 -2.48
C VAL A 107 20.07 -15.19 -2.12
N ARG A 108 20.31 -15.52 -0.84
CA ARG A 108 20.57 -16.91 -0.44
C ARG A 108 19.28 -17.75 -0.53
N PRO A 109 19.39 -19.08 -0.74
CA PRO A 109 18.21 -19.95 -0.84
C PRO A 109 17.18 -19.85 0.30
N PRO A 110 17.55 -19.82 1.61
CA PRO A 110 16.55 -19.69 2.68
C PRO A 110 15.84 -18.33 2.67
N GLU A 111 16.54 -17.27 2.32
CA GLU A 111 15.98 -15.91 2.22
C GLU A 111 15.07 -15.79 0.99
N PHE A 112 15.47 -16.40 -0.12
CA PHE A 112 14.66 -16.45 -1.34
C PHE A 112 13.32 -17.16 -1.09
N PHE A 113 13.32 -18.23 -0.29
CA PHE A 113 12.09 -18.91 0.08
C PHE A 113 11.14 -18.02 0.89
N LEU A 114 11.66 -17.29 1.89
CA LEU A 114 10.89 -16.33 2.66
C LEU A 114 10.38 -15.18 1.78
N HIS A 115 11.20 -14.71 0.84
CA HIS A 115 10.79 -13.67 -0.10
C HIS A 115 9.66 -14.14 -1.02
N ALA A 116 9.74 -15.37 -1.52
CA ALA A 116 8.69 -15.98 -2.33
C ALA A 116 7.39 -16.17 -1.55
N MET A 117 7.45 -16.45 -0.24
CA MET A 117 6.26 -16.51 0.61
C MET A 117 5.51 -15.17 0.64
N ALA A 118 6.22 -14.06 0.86
CA ALA A 118 5.61 -12.73 0.87
C ALA A 118 5.09 -12.32 -0.52
N GLY A 119 5.81 -12.67 -1.59
CA GLY A 119 5.33 -12.47 -2.96
C GLY A 119 4.01 -13.21 -3.23
N ARG A 120 3.87 -14.44 -2.73
CA ARG A 120 2.64 -15.24 -2.88
C ARG A 120 1.46 -14.62 -2.13
N GLU A 121 1.69 -14.07 -0.94
CA GLU A 121 0.63 -13.38 -0.18
C GLU A 121 0.00 -12.26 -1.01
N GLY A 122 0.80 -11.39 -1.62
CA GLY A 122 0.29 -10.30 -2.46
C GLY A 122 -0.51 -10.79 -3.68
N LEU A 123 -0.11 -11.90 -4.30
CA LEU A 123 -0.85 -12.51 -5.42
C LEU A 123 -2.19 -13.09 -4.96
N VAL A 124 -2.20 -13.81 -3.84
CA VAL A 124 -3.43 -14.39 -3.27
C VAL A 124 -4.38 -13.29 -2.84
N ASP A 125 -3.88 -12.25 -2.18
CA ASP A 125 -4.66 -11.11 -1.72
C ASP A 125 -5.33 -10.37 -2.89
N THR A 126 -4.61 -10.19 -4.01
CA THR A 126 -5.17 -9.64 -5.24
C THR A 126 -6.29 -10.53 -5.79
N ALA A 127 -6.08 -11.85 -5.85
CA ALA A 127 -7.10 -12.78 -6.34
C ALA A 127 -8.36 -12.79 -5.46
N VAL A 128 -8.23 -12.69 -4.14
CA VAL A 128 -9.38 -12.68 -3.22
C VAL A 128 -10.09 -11.32 -3.23
N LYS A 129 -9.34 -10.20 -3.27
CA LYS A 129 -9.93 -8.85 -3.27
C LYS A 129 -10.68 -8.51 -4.56
N THR A 130 -10.28 -9.08 -5.71
CA THR A 130 -10.97 -8.85 -7.00
C THR A 130 -12.40 -9.39 -7.00
N SER A 131 -12.64 -10.59 -6.46
CA SER A 131 -13.99 -11.17 -6.44
C SER A 131 -14.95 -10.37 -5.54
N ARG A 132 -14.47 -9.94 -4.36
CA ARG A 132 -15.28 -9.16 -3.41
C ARG A 132 -15.62 -7.77 -3.94
N SER A 133 -14.65 -7.08 -4.54
CA SER A 133 -14.88 -5.75 -5.13
C SER A 133 -15.82 -5.81 -6.32
N GLY A 134 -15.68 -6.80 -7.20
CA GLY A 134 -16.60 -6.98 -8.34
C GLY A 134 -18.03 -7.32 -7.92
N TYR A 135 -18.22 -8.16 -6.90
CA TYR A 135 -19.55 -8.45 -6.36
C TYR A 135 -20.19 -7.21 -5.74
N LEU A 136 -19.43 -6.48 -4.91
CA LEU A 136 -19.91 -5.23 -4.30
C LEU A 136 -20.31 -4.20 -5.37
N GLN A 137 -19.49 -4.03 -6.41
CA GLN A 137 -19.82 -3.15 -7.54
C GLN A 137 -21.12 -3.57 -8.21
N ARG A 138 -21.35 -4.88 -8.44
CA ARG A 138 -22.61 -5.37 -9.04
C ARG A 138 -23.82 -5.05 -8.16
N CYS A 139 -23.72 -5.28 -6.85
CA CYS A 139 -24.79 -4.93 -5.91
C CYS A 139 -25.09 -3.43 -5.96
N LEU A 140 -24.06 -2.58 -5.89
CA LEU A 140 -24.24 -1.13 -5.95
C LEU A 140 -24.87 -0.68 -7.26
N VAL A 141 -24.35 -1.13 -8.41
CA VAL A 141 -24.91 -0.77 -9.72
C VAL A 141 -26.36 -1.21 -9.84
N LYS A 142 -26.72 -2.41 -9.37
CA LYS A 142 -28.10 -2.90 -9.47
C LYS A 142 -29.09 -2.16 -8.58
N HIS A 143 -28.68 -1.70 -7.40
CA HIS A 143 -29.56 -0.87 -6.56
C HIS A 143 -29.66 0.57 -7.07
N LEU A 144 -28.64 1.07 -7.78
CA LEU A 144 -28.57 2.45 -8.25
C LEU A 144 -29.01 2.61 -9.73
N GLU A 145 -29.30 1.54 -10.46
CA GLU A 145 -29.64 1.62 -11.90
C GLU A 145 -30.98 2.31 -12.19
N GLY A 146 -31.90 2.31 -11.22
CA GLY A 146 -33.21 2.98 -11.31
C GLY A 146 -33.16 4.48 -11.02
N ILE A 147 -32.02 4.97 -10.51
CA ILE A 147 -31.88 6.36 -10.09
C ILE A 147 -31.58 7.23 -11.30
N THR A 148 -32.47 8.17 -11.58
CA THR A 148 -32.35 9.10 -12.71
C THR A 148 -32.50 10.55 -12.26
N VAL A 149 -31.91 11.47 -13.03
CA VAL A 149 -32.05 12.91 -12.80
C VAL A 149 -33.18 13.42 -13.67
N ASN A 150 -34.22 13.96 -13.04
CA ASN A 150 -35.33 14.58 -13.74
C ASN A 150 -34.97 16.02 -14.16
N TYR A 151 -35.70 16.57 -15.12
CA TYR A 151 -35.53 17.96 -15.59
C TYR A 151 -35.62 19.01 -14.47
N ASP A 152 -36.31 18.68 -13.36
CA ASP A 152 -36.40 19.53 -12.16
C ASP A 152 -35.11 19.54 -11.32
N LEU A 153 -34.01 18.95 -11.80
CA LEU A 153 -32.72 18.74 -11.11
C LEU A 153 -32.83 17.89 -9.83
N THR A 154 -33.98 17.24 -9.62
CA THR A 154 -34.20 16.27 -8.53
C THR A 154 -33.74 14.88 -8.96
N VAL A 155 -33.14 14.15 -8.02
CA VAL A 155 -32.77 12.74 -8.21
C VAL A 155 -33.96 11.90 -7.74
N ARG A 156 -34.54 11.12 -8.65
CA ARG A 156 -35.70 10.26 -8.36
C ARG A 156 -35.38 8.80 -8.64
N ASP A 157 -36.01 7.93 -7.85
CA ASP A 157 -36.04 6.50 -8.12
C ASP A 157 -37.12 6.16 -9.16
N SER A 158 -37.15 4.92 -9.65
CA SER A 158 -38.14 4.47 -10.65
C SER A 158 -39.59 4.58 -10.17
N ASP A 159 -39.81 4.58 -8.85
CA ASP A 159 -41.13 4.72 -8.22
C ASP A 159 -41.57 6.19 -8.05
N THR A 160 -40.86 7.14 -8.67
CA THR A 160 -41.11 8.60 -8.59
C THR A 160 -40.84 9.21 -7.21
N SER A 161 -40.33 8.42 -6.24
CA SER A 161 -39.90 8.91 -4.94
C SER A 161 -38.66 9.81 -5.10
N VAL A 162 -38.68 10.96 -4.42
CA VAL A 162 -37.57 11.92 -4.46
C VAL A 162 -36.51 11.49 -3.44
N LEU A 163 -35.32 11.14 -3.92
CA LEU A 163 -34.17 10.77 -3.07
C LEU A 163 -33.35 12.00 -2.69
N GLN A 164 -33.13 12.93 -3.63
CA GLN A 164 -32.38 14.16 -3.40
C GLN A 164 -33.02 15.32 -4.16
N PHE A 165 -33.25 16.44 -3.45
CA PHE A 165 -33.92 17.62 -4.00
C PHE A 165 -33.06 18.46 -4.95
N LEU A 166 -31.74 18.30 -4.93
CA LEU A 166 -30.84 19.08 -5.76
C LEU A 166 -29.60 18.26 -6.15
N HIS A 167 -29.47 17.93 -7.42
CA HIS A 167 -28.28 17.28 -7.98
C HIS A 167 -27.15 18.31 -8.19
N VAL A 168 -26.62 18.89 -7.10
CA VAL A 168 -25.55 19.92 -7.17
C VAL A 168 -24.17 19.31 -7.51
N SER A 169 -24.03 18.00 -7.43
CA SER A 169 -22.70 17.38 -7.34
C SER A 169 -21.86 17.52 -8.62
N LEU A 170 -22.41 17.30 -9.82
CA LEU A 170 -21.56 17.16 -11.02
C LEU A 170 -20.89 18.47 -11.50
N LEU A 171 -21.58 19.61 -11.46
CA LEU A 171 -20.98 20.88 -11.88
C LEU A 171 -20.01 21.42 -10.82
N VAL A 172 -20.36 21.25 -9.54
CA VAL A 172 -19.53 21.71 -8.41
C VAL A 172 -18.28 20.85 -8.26
N TRP A 173 -18.33 19.53 -8.48
CA TRP A 173 -17.13 18.69 -8.46
C TRP A 173 -16.13 19.02 -9.56
N LEU A 174 -16.58 19.32 -10.79
CA LEU A 174 -15.67 19.69 -11.87
C LEU A 174 -14.98 21.03 -11.59
N ILE A 175 -15.71 21.99 -11.01
CA ILE A 175 -15.18 23.31 -10.62
C ILE A 175 -14.22 23.16 -9.44
N LEU A 176 -14.61 22.45 -8.38
CA LEU A 176 -13.78 22.20 -7.19
C LEU A 176 -12.51 21.39 -7.52
N ALA A 177 -12.57 20.44 -8.46
CA ALA A 177 -11.41 19.67 -8.90
C ALA A 177 -10.41 20.50 -9.71
N VAL A 178 -10.87 21.53 -10.43
CA VAL A 178 -10.00 22.49 -11.15
C VAL A 178 -9.41 23.53 -10.19
N GLU A 179 -10.12 23.89 -9.12
CA GLU A 179 -9.68 24.88 -8.13
C GLU A 179 -8.99 24.29 -6.89
N GLY A 180 -8.94 22.97 -6.73
CA GLY A 180 -8.22 22.29 -5.64
C GLY A 180 -8.91 22.34 -4.27
N LEU A 181 -10.23 22.52 -4.23
CA LEU A 181 -11.02 22.61 -3.00
C LEU A 181 -11.70 21.27 -2.65
N GLU A 182 -11.66 20.85 -1.38
CA GLU A 182 -12.35 19.64 -0.91
C GLU A 182 -13.80 19.94 -0.45
N LEU A 183 -14.73 19.04 -0.80
CA LEU A 183 -16.14 19.15 -0.46
C LEU A 183 -16.37 18.60 0.97
N VAL A 184 -16.41 19.48 1.98
CA VAL A 184 -16.39 19.10 3.41
C VAL A 184 -17.71 18.52 3.93
N SER A 185 -18.87 18.91 3.40
CA SER A 185 -20.17 18.25 3.66
C SER A 185 -21.29 18.93 2.86
N CYS A 186 -22.21 18.15 2.29
CA CYS A 186 -23.53 18.65 1.88
C CYS A 186 -24.57 18.19 2.91
N THR A 187 -24.72 18.92 4.02
CA THR A 187 -25.88 18.74 4.91
C THR A 187 -27.11 19.40 4.29
N VAL A 188 -28.12 18.59 4.00
CA VAL A 188 -29.47 19.07 3.70
C VAL A 188 -30.12 19.47 5.03
N GLU A 189 -29.97 20.73 5.44
CA GLU A 189 -30.94 21.36 6.33
C GLU A 189 -31.80 22.32 5.51
N GLY A 190 -33.10 22.27 5.76
CA GLY A 190 -34.10 23.06 5.05
C GLY A 190 -33.82 24.56 5.19
N GLY A 191 -33.19 25.12 4.17
CA GLY A 191 -32.87 26.54 4.08
C GLY A 191 -31.69 26.72 3.14
N GLY A 192 -31.97 27.15 1.90
CA GLY A 192 -30.98 27.24 0.83
C GLY A 192 -29.74 28.06 1.19
N GLY A 193 -28.62 27.37 1.41
CA GLY A 193 -27.29 27.96 1.53
C GLY A 193 -26.22 26.87 1.52
N ALA A 194 -25.31 26.93 0.56
CA ALA A 194 -24.08 26.12 0.57
C ALA A 194 -22.99 26.95 1.27
N VAL A 195 -22.43 26.43 2.35
CA VAL A 195 -21.30 27.06 3.04
C VAL A 195 -20.00 26.45 2.49
N LEU A 196 -19.25 27.24 1.71
CA LEU A 196 -17.86 26.95 1.34
C LEU A 196 -16.94 27.57 2.40
N SER A 197 -15.95 26.83 2.87
CA SER A 197 -14.93 27.33 3.80
C SER A 197 -13.54 27.09 3.21
N ASP A 198 -12.78 28.15 3.05
CA ASP A 198 -11.37 28.12 2.62
C ASP A 198 -10.45 27.79 3.80
N ARG A 199 -9.29 27.18 3.50
CA ARG A 199 -8.09 27.23 4.34
C ARG A 199 -6.95 27.86 3.57
#